data_AF-A0A9W4TFU3-F1
#
_entry.id   AF-A0A9W4TFU3-F1
#
_cell.length_a   1.000
_cell.length_b   1.000
_cell.length_c   1.000
_cell.angle_alpha   90.00
_cell.angle_beta   90.00
_cell.angle_gamma   90.00
#
_symmetry.space_group_name_H-M   'P 1'
#
loop_
_entity.id
_entity.type
_entity.pdbx_description
1 polymer ?
#
loop_
_entity_poly.entity_id
_entity_poly.type
_entity_poly.pdbx_seq_one_letter_code
_entity_poly.pdbx_strand_id
1 'polypeptide(L)'
;MSSVLKTNALESEAIYIFREVISQFDKPVLLFSGGKDSITLVRLAQKAFFPAKIPFPLLHVDTGHNFPETIAFRDKLVEELGLELIVRNVQDAIDEGKVVEETGKYSSRNSLQTITLLDAIEEFKFDACIGGARRDEEKARAKERIFSVRDDFGQWDEKNQRPELFDILNGKIENGQNVRVFPISNWTELDVWSYIEKEHIEIPSIYFSHKRKVFLRDGLIWSHSPFVYQEEDEQIEERIVRFRTVGDMSCTAAVESYAATIEEVVGEIRTSTISERGARIDDKRSEAAMEKRKQQGYF
;
A
#
# COMPACT_ATOMS: atom_id res chain seq x y z
N MET A 1 42.34 -2.09 -7.81
CA MET A 1 41.30 -2.93 -7.20
C MET A 1 40.00 -2.60 -7.91
N SER A 2 39.43 -3.55 -8.65
CA SER A 2 38.08 -3.40 -9.22
C SER A 2 37.14 -3.09 -8.07
N SER A 3 36.49 -1.92 -8.07
CA SER A 3 35.43 -1.62 -7.12
C SER A 3 34.33 -2.64 -7.38
N VAL A 4 34.22 -3.65 -6.54
CA VAL A 4 33.05 -4.54 -6.57
C VAL A 4 31.84 -3.62 -6.39
N LEU A 5 31.03 -3.50 -7.45
CA LEU A 5 29.77 -2.78 -7.39
C LEU A 5 28.98 -3.42 -6.24
N LYS A 6 28.74 -2.67 -5.17
CA LYS A 6 27.85 -3.09 -4.09
C LYS A 6 26.42 -2.91 -4.58
N THR A 7 25.91 -3.90 -5.30
CA THR A 7 24.50 -3.96 -5.68
C THR A 7 23.66 -4.24 -4.44
N ASN A 8 22.61 -3.45 -4.22
CA ASN A 8 21.58 -3.80 -3.26
C ASN A 8 20.77 -4.96 -3.87
N ALA A 9 20.83 -6.13 -3.24
CA ALA A 9 20.17 -7.34 -3.76
C ALA A 9 18.65 -7.17 -3.85
N LEU A 10 18.03 -6.56 -2.84
CA LEU A 10 16.59 -6.29 -2.79
C LEU A 10 16.15 -5.30 -3.88
N GLU A 11 16.95 -4.25 -4.13
CA GLU A 11 16.72 -3.32 -5.24
C GLU A 11 16.84 -4.03 -6.60
N SER A 12 17.85 -4.88 -6.75
CA SER A 12 18.09 -5.62 -8.00
C SER A 12 16.94 -6.59 -8.29
N GLU A 13 16.45 -7.30 -7.28
CA GLU A 13 15.29 -8.19 -7.37
C GLU A 13 14.03 -7.39 -7.77
N ALA A 14 13.73 -6.29 -7.10
CA ALA A 14 12.56 -5.47 -7.42
C ALA A 14 12.62 -4.93 -8.86
N ILE A 15 13.79 -4.43 -9.30
CA ILE A 15 14.00 -3.96 -10.68
C ILE A 15 13.83 -5.11 -11.69
N TYR A 16 14.33 -6.30 -11.37
CA TYR A 16 14.13 -7.48 -12.20
C TYR A 16 12.64 -7.81 -12.35
N ILE A 17 11.89 -7.85 -11.24
CA ILE A 17 10.44 -8.11 -11.25
C ILE A 17 9.70 -7.07 -12.11
N PHE A 18 10.00 -5.78 -11.98
CA PHE A 18 9.39 -4.75 -12.84
C PHE A 18 9.61 -4.99 -14.34
N ARG A 19 10.80 -5.44 -14.72
CA ARG A 19 11.12 -5.73 -16.12
C ARG A 19 10.42 -6.99 -16.62
N GLU A 20 10.28 -8.00 -15.78
CA GLU A 20 9.47 -9.20 -16.08
C GLU A 20 7.98 -8.86 -16.25
N VAL A 21 7.46 -7.87 -15.51
CA VAL A 21 6.08 -7.44 -15.73
C VAL A 21 5.91 -6.87 -17.14
N ILE A 22 6.79 -5.97 -17.56
CA ILE A 22 6.67 -5.32 -18.88
C ILE A 22 7.01 -6.23 -20.04
N SER A 23 7.75 -7.31 -19.81
CA SER A 23 8.00 -8.31 -20.85
C SER A 23 6.85 -9.31 -21.03
N GLN A 24 5.98 -9.49 -20.02
CA GLN A 24 4.97 -10.55 -19.99
C GLN A 24 3.52 -10.06 -20.03
N PHE A 25 3.25 -8.77 -19.77
CA PHE A 25 1.90 -8.21 -19.67
C PHE A 25 1.72 -6.99 -20.59
N ASP A 26 0.52 -6.83 -21.15
CA ASP A 26 0.16 -5.78 -22.10
C ASP A 26 -0.32 -4.50 -21.40
N LYS A 27 -1.01 -4.63 -20.26
CA LYS A 27 -1.64 -3.53 -19.53
C LYS A 27 -1.35 -3.57 -18.02
N PRO A 28 -0.08 -3.41 -17.61
CA PRO A 28 0.24 -3.29 -16.21
C PRO A 28 -0.21 -1.95 -15.63
N VAL A 29 -0.46 -1.94 -14.32
CA VAL A 29 -0.74 -0.75 -13.52
C VAL A 29 -0.08 -0.86 -12.15
N LEU A 30 0.35 0.26 -11.57
CA LEU A 30 0.88 0.29 -10.20
C LEU A 30 -0.15 0.87 -9.24
N LEU A 31 -0.52 0.07 -8.23
CA LEU A 31 -1.44 0.47 -7.17
C LEU A 31 -0.74 1.46 -6.23
N PHE A 32 -1.11 2.74 -6.32
CA PHE A 32 -0.40 3.84 -5.70
C PHE A 32 -1.26 4.54 -4.65
N SER A 33 -1.05 4.19 -3.38
CA SER A 33 -1.78 4.80 -2.24
C SER A 33 -1.14 6.10 -1.72
N GLY A 34 0.08 6.44 -2.16
CA GLY A 34 0.87 7.52 -1.57
C GLY A 34 1.50 7.15 -0.22
N GLY A 35 1.38 5.90 0.23
CA GLY A 35 2.12 5.37 1.38
C GLY A 35 3.57 5.04 1.04
N LYS A 36 4.42 4.91 2.07
CA LYS A 36 5.86 4.67 1.94
C LYS A 36 6.21 3.54 0.95
N ASP A 37 5.53 2.40 1.02
CA ASP A 37 5.85 1.23 0.20
C ASP A 37 5.53 1.49 -1.28
N SER A 38 4.38 2.13 -1.55
CA SER A 38 3.98 2.50 -2.91
C SER A 38 4.86 3.59 -3.51
N ILE A 39 5.36 4.53 -2.69
CA ILE A 39 6.35 5.53 -3.12
C ILE A 39 7.68 4.84 -3.44
N THR A 40 8.14 3.92 -2.58
CA THR A 40 9.33 3.11 -2.85
C THR A 40 9.20 2.35 -4.16
N LEU A 41 8.04 1.75 -4.43
CA LEU A 41 7.78 1.10 -5.72
C LEU A 41 7.87 2.06 -6.91
N VAL A 42 7.29 3.26 -6.81
CA VAL A 42 7.42 4.27 -7.88
C VAL A 42 8.89 4.61 -8.11
N ARG A 43 9.68 4.85 -7.06
CA ARG A 43 11.12 5.15 -7.18
C ARG A 43 11.92 3.98 -7.75
N LEU A 44 11.60 2.75 -7.38
CA LEU A 44 12.20 1.54 -7.96
C LEU A 44 11.83 1.39 -9.44
N ALA A 45 10.58 1.64 -9.82
CA ALA A 45 10.13 1.63 -11.22
C ALA A 45 10.88 2.68 -12.06
N GLN A 46 11.11 3.89 -11.51
CA GLN A 46 11.94 4.89 -12.19
C GLN A 46 13.34 4.35 -12.51
N LYS A 47 13.99 3.68 -11.56
CA LYS A 47 15.30 3.06 -11.77
C LYS A 47 15.24 1.91 -12.78
N ALA A 48 14.17 1.11 -12.75
CA ALA A 48 14.02 -0.05 -13.63
C ALA A 48 13.98 0.33 -15.12
N PHE A 49 13.35 1.46 -15.44
CA PHE A 49 13.09 1.92 -16.82
C PHE A 49 13.92 3.11 -17.26
N PHE A 50 14.75 3.70 -16.39
CA PHE A 50 15.66 4.78 -16.76
C PHE A 50 16.52 4.39 -17.98
N PRO A 51 16.70 5.29 -18.98
CA PRO A 51 16.28 6.70 -19.03
C PRO A 51 14.86 6.94 -19.56
N ALA A 52 14.10 5.90 -19.89
CA ALA A 52 12.72 6.03 -20.33
C ALA A 52 11.78 6.36 -19.14
N LYS A 53 10.58 6.85 -19.47
CA LYS A 53 9.50 7.01 -18.49
C LYS A 53 8.98 5.64 -18.04
N ILE A 54 8.32 5.62 -16.88
CA ILE A 54 7.59 4.44 -16.42
C ILE A 54 6.51 4.10 -17.46
N PRO A 55 6.47 2.87 -17.99
CA PRO A 55 5.63 2.49 -19.13
C PRO A 55 4.19 2.08 -18.76
N PHE A 56 3.73 2.41 -17.55
CA PHE A 56 2.39 2.08 -17.06
C PHE A 56 1.82 3.21 -16.20
N PRO A 57 0.49 3.35 -16.14
CA PRO A 57 -0.16 4.31 -15.26
C PRO A 57 -0.07 3.88 -13.79
N LEU A 58 -0.35 4.83 -12.92
CA LEU A 58 -0.65 4.61 -11.51
C LEU A 58 -2.16 4.53 -11.32
N LEU A 59 -2.62 3.70 -10.39
CA LEU A 59 -4.03 3.62 -9.97
C LEU A 59 -4.16 3.89 -8.48
N HIS A 60 -5.03 4.83 -8.13
CA HIS A 60 -5.42 5.10 -6.75
C HIS A 60 -6.92 4.85 -6.56
N VAL A 61 -7.26 4.01 -5.59
CA VAL A 61 -8.64 3.85 -5.12
C VAL A 61 -8.85 4.84 -3.98
N ASP A 62 -9.59 5.92 -4.26
CA ASP A 62 -9.82 6.99 -3.29
C ASP A 62 -11.07 6.68 -2.47
N THR A 63 -10.91 6.53 -1.16
CA THR A 63 -12.03 6.34 -0.24
C THR A 63 -12.74 7.64 0.10
N GLY A 64 -12.10 8.79 -0.15
CA GLY A 64 -12.47 10.09 0.39
C GLY A 64 -12.02 10.30 1.85
N HIS A 65 -11.48 9.28 2.51
CA HIS A 65 -11.07 9.31 3.93
C HIS A 65 -9.54 9.28 4.10
N ASN A 66 -8.80 9.43 3.00
CA ASN A 66 -7.34 9.49 2.97
C ASN A 66 -6.79 10.73 3.70
N PHE A 67 -5.59 10.61 4.28
CA PHE A 67 -4.90 11.75 4.88
C PHE A 67 -4.59 12.83 3.83
N PRO A 68 -4.93 14.11 4.06
CA PRO A 68 -4.63 15.19 3.14
C PRO A 68 -3.14 15.30 2.78
N GLU A 69 -2.26 15.03 3.75
CA GLU A 69 -0.82 15.04 3.58
C GLU A 69 -0.36 13.98 2.56
N THR A 70 -1.02 12.81 2.55
CA THR A 70 -0.73 11.73 1.61
C THR A 70 -1.23 12.05 0.22
N ILE A 71 -2.45 12.62 0.10
CA ILE A 71 -3.01 13.02 -1.19
C ILE A 71 -2.19 14.15 -1.83
N ALA A 72 -1.82 15.16 -1.06
CA ALA A 72 -1.00 16.27 -1.56
C ALA A 72 0.37 15.78 -2.06
N PHE A 73 1.00 14.85 -1.34
CA PHE A 73 2.27 14.28 -1.75
C PHE A 73 2.13 13.38 -3.00
N ARG A 74 1.07 12.58 -3.08
CA ARG A 74 0.73 11.75 -4.24
C ARG A 74 0.66 12.61 -5.50
N ASP A 75 -0.12 13.69 -5.46
CA ASP A 75 -0.35 14.57 -6.61
C ASP A 75 0.95 15.29 -7.03
N LYS A 76 1.70 15.81 -6.06
CA LYS A 76 3.03 16.40 -6.27
C LYS A 76 3.96 15.41 -6.99
N LEU A 77 4.08 14.18 -6.50
CA LEU A 77 5.00 13.19 -7.07
C LEU A 77 4.60 12.81 -8.51
N VAL A 78 3.30 12.66 -8.78
CA VAL A 78 2.79 12.34 -10.12
C VAL A 78 3.12 13.45 -11.10
N GLU A 79 2.91 14.71 -10.71
CA GLU A 79 3.21 15.88 -11.52
C GLU A 79 4.71 16.01 -11.80
N GLU A 80 5.55 15.90 -10.76
CA GLU A 80 7.01 15.97 -10.88
C GLU A 80 7.58 14.94 -11.86
N LEU A 81 6.99 13.75 -11.88
CA LEU A 81 7.44 12.65 -12.72
C LEU A 81 6.73 12.60 -14.09
N GLY A 82 5.71 13.43 -14.28
CA GLY A 82 4.87 13.44 -15.48
C GLY A 82 4.26 12.07 -15.77
N LEU A 83 3.73 11.42 -14.73
CA LEU A 83 3.07 10.11 -14.79
C LEU A 83 1.56 10.27 -14.97
N GLU A 84 0.92 9.26 -15.53
CA GLU A 84 -0.54 9.17 -15.56
C GLU A 84 -1.04 8.58 -14.24
N LEU A 85 -1.96 9.28 -13.56
CA LEU A 85 -2.65 8.79 -12.38
C LEU A 85 -4.13 8.63 -12.69
N ILE A 86 -4.60 7.39 -12.59
CA ILE A 86 -6.01 7.02 -12.65
C ILE A 86 -6.55 7.02 -11.23
N VAL A 87 -7.63 7.75 -10.99
CA VAL A 87 -8.32 7.78 -9.70
C VAL A 87 -9.72 7.20 -9.88
N ARG A 88 -10.10 6.27 -9.00
CA ARG A 88 -11.46 5.74 -8.90
C ARG A 88 -11.95 5.88 -7.48
N ASN A 89 -13.14 6.45 -7.30
CA ASN A 89 -13.63 6.77 -5.96
C ASN A 89 -14.54 5.66 -5.45
N VAL A 90 -14.39 5.31 -4.18
CA VAL A 90 -15.35 4.44 -3.48
C VAL A 90 -16.73 5.10 -3.41
N GLN A 91 -16.77 6.44 -3.38
CA GLN A 91 -18.04 7.19 -3.41
C GLN A 91 -18.88 6.85 -4.64
N ASP A 92 -18.27 6.66 -5.81
CA ASP A 92 -18.99 6.34 -7.04
C ASP A 92 -19.73 5.00 -6.90
N ALA A 93 -19.08 4.00 -6.29
CA ALA A 93 -19.69 2.69 -6.03
C ALA A 93 -20.80 2.74 -4.96
N ILE A 94 -20.72 3.69 -4.01
CA ILE A 94 -21.78 3.95 -3.03
C ILE A 94 -22.98 4.58 -3.72
N ASP A 95 -22.76 5.60 -4.54
CA ASP A 95 -23.80 6.35 -5.25
C ASP A 95 -24.55 5.47 -6.27
N GLU A 96 -23.83 4.53 -6.90
CA GLU A 96 -24.40 3.51 -7.78
C GLU A 96 -25.14 2.37 -7.03
N GLY A 97 -25.03 2.33 -5.70
CA GLY A 97 -25.65 1.29 -4.87
C GLY A 97 -24.97 -0.09 -4.96
N LYS A 98 -23.74 -0.17 -5.48
CA LYS A 98 -22.93 -1.41 -5.52
C LYS A 98 -22.42 -1.80 -4.13
N VAL A 99 -22.14 -0.80 -3.31
CA VAL A 99 -21.72 -0.96 -1.91
C VAL A 99 -22.56 -0.10 -0.99
N VAL A 100 -22.64 -0.53 0.27
CA VAL A 100 -23.32 0.23 1.33
C VAL A 100 -22.27 0.75 2.29
N GLU A 101 -22.32 2.05 2.59
CA GLU A 101 -21.44 2.67 3.57
C GLU A 101 -21.63 2.04 4.95
N GLU A 102 -20.53 1.65 5.58
CA GLU A 102 -20.56 1.10 6.94
C GLU A 102 -20.99 2.20 7.93
N THR A 103 -21.85 1.83 8.88
CA THR A 103 -22.29 2.74 9.95
C THR A 103 -21.81 2.29 11.32
N GLY A 104 -21.72 3.24 12.26
CA GLY A 104 -21.48 2.96 13.67
C GLY A 104 -20.07 3.31 14.12
N LYS A 105 -19.75 2.94 15.36
CA LYS A 105 -18.56 3.42 16.09
C LYS A 105 -17.24 3.22 15.34
N TYR A 106 -17.15 2.17 14.55
CA TYR A 106 -15.94 1.81 13.81
C TYR A 106 -16.16 1.83 12.29
N SER A 107 -17.09 2.61 11.75
CA SER A 107 -17.31 2.70 10.30
C SER A 107 -16.02 2.98 9.54
N SER A 108 -15.76 2.25 8.45
CA SER A 108 -14.60 2.43 7.58
C SER A 108 -14.96 2.09 6.13
N ARG A 109 -14.37 2.80 5.17
CA ARG A 109 -14.52 2.48 3.73
C ARG A 109 -13.45 1.52 3.22
N ASN A 110 -12.53 1.11 4.09
CA ASN A 110 -11.39 0.27 3.73
C ASN A 110 -11.79 -1.06 3.07
N SER A 111 -12.88 -1.69 3.52
CA SER A 111 -13.43 -2.92 2.94
C SER A 111 -14.03 -2.70 1.54
N LEU A 112 -14.63 -1.53 1.32
CA LEU A 112 -15.36 -1.16 0.11
C LEU A 112 -14.44 -0.93 -1.09
N GLN A 113 -13.17 -0.61 -0.85
CA GLN A 113 -12.14 -0.43 -1.89
C GLN A 113 -12.01 -1.62 -2.84
N THR A 114 -12.28 -2.85 -2.36
CA THR A 114 -12.17 -4.06 -3.17
C THR A 114 -13.04 -3.98 -4.43
N ILE A 115 -14.28 -3.51 -4.28
CA ILE A 115 -15.23 -3.46 -5.40
C ILE A 115 -14.79 -2.39 -6.40
N THR A 116 -14.42 -1.20 -5.93
CA THR A 116 -13.88 -0.14 -6.79
C THR A 116 -12.60 -0.56 -7.51
N LEU A 117 -11.72 -1.34 -6.86
CA LEU A 117 -10.52 -1.88 -7.47
C LEU A 117 -10.85 -2.87 -8.59
N LEU A 118 -11.74 -3.83 -8.33
CA LEU A 118 -12.15 -4.82 -9.32
C LEU A 118 -12.83 -4.17 -10.53
N ASP A 119 -13.74 -3.22 -10.30
CA ASP A 119 -14.39 -2.43 -11.35
C ASP A 119 -13.34 -1.69 -12.22
N ALA A 120 -12.33 -1.08 -11.60
CA ALA A 120 -11.25 -0.41 -12.33
C ALA A 120 -10.42 -1.39 -13.18
N ILE A 121 -10.12 -2.57 -12.64
CA ILE A 121 -9.36 -3.60 -13.37
C ILE A 121 -10.14 -4.06 -14.60
N GLU A 122 -11.44 -4.30 -14.45
CA GLU A 122 -12.31 -4.70 -15.55
C GLU A 122 -12.46 -3.57 -16.60
N GLU A 123 -12.70 -2.34 -16.14
CA GLU A 123 -12.88 -1.16 -17.00
C GLU A 123 -11.67 -0.93 -17.91
N PHE A 124 -10.46 -0.91 -17.32
CA PHE A 124 -9.22 -0.62 -18.05
C PHE A 124 -8.59 -1.87 -18.67
N LYS A 125 -9.08 -3.06 -18.29
CA LYS A 125 -8.55 -4.37 -18.67
C LYS A 125 -7.10 -4.54 -18.25
N PHE A 126 -6.79 -4.18 -17.01
CA PHE A 126 -5.46 -4.37 -16.46
C PHE A 126 -5.19 -5.87 -16.26
N ASP A 127 -4.09 -6.36 -16.83
CA ASP A 127 -3.68 -7.76 -16.77
C ASP A 127 -2.59 -8.01 -15.71
N ALA A 128 -1.92 -6.96 -15.24
CA ALA A 128 -1.04 -6.98 -14.08
C ALA A 128 -1.25 -5.76 -13.17
N CYS A 129 -1.39 -6.00 -11.87
CA CYS A 129 -1.51 -4.97 -10.85
C CYS A 129 -0.36 -5.08 -9.86
N ILE A 130 0.52 -4.09 -9.87
CA ILE A 130 1.73 -4.05 -9.05
C ILE A 130 1.39 -3.42 -7.70
N GLY A 131 1.60 -4.17 -6.61
CA GLY A 131 1.29 -3.76 -5.24
C GLY A 131 2.49 -3.76 -4.31
N GLY A 132 2.43 -2.95 -3.26
CA GLY A 132 3.48 -2.80 -2.25
C GLY A 132 3.38 -3.75 -1.05
N ALA A 133 2.65 -4.85 -1.18
CA ALA A 133 2.49 -5.80 -0.08
C ALA A 133 3.79 -6.58 0.18
N ARG A 134 4.10 -6.79 1.45
CA ARG A 134 5.30 -7.49 1.92
C ARG A 134 4.95 -8.67 2.82
N ARG A 135 5.78 -9.71 2.80
CA ARG A 135 5.54 -10.97 3.52
C ARG A 135 5.63 -10.80 5.05
N ASP A 136 6.40 -9.83 5.53
CA ASP A 136 6.60 -9.55 6.96
C ASP A 136 5.43 -8.78 7.60
N GLU A 137 4.58 -8.13 6.78
CA GLU A 137 3.50 -7.28 7.30
C GLU A 137 2.42 -8.06 8.06
N GLU A 138 2.06 -9.26 7.59
CA GLU A 138 0.97 -10.05 8.16
C GLU A 138 1.06 -11.53 7.82
N LYS A 139 0.55 -12.40 8.71
CA LYS A 139 0.52 -13.87 8.53
C LYS A 139 -0.11 -14.30 7.20
N ALA A 140 -1.20 -13.66 6.76
CA ALA A 140 -1.88 -13.98 5.50
C ALA A 140 -0.99 -13.76 4.26
N ARG A 141 -0.04 -12.82 4.36
CA ARG A 141 0.92 -12.47 3.31
C ARG A 141 2.20 -13.31 3.34
N ALA A 142 2.46 -14.03 4.43
CA ALA A 142 3.69 -14.83 4.57
C ALA A 142 3.84 -15.91 3.49
N LYS A 143 2.72 -16.38 2.92
CA LYS A 143 2.68 -17.36 1.83
C LYS A 143 2.40 -16.73 0.46
N GLU A 144 2.42 -15.41 0.37
CA GLU A 144 2.18 -14.70 -0.89
C GLU A 144 3.35 -14.92 -1.86
N ARG A 145 3.00 -15.06 -3.12
CA ARG A 145 3.94 -15.21 -4.25
C ARG A 145 4.28 -13.84 -4.82
N ILE A 146 5.39 -13.71 -5.54
CA ILE A 146 5.71 -12.49 -6.28
C ILE A 146 4.67 -12.27 -7.38
N PHE A 147 4.37 -13.31 -8.18
CA PHE A 147 3.26 -13.33 -9.14
C PHE A 147 2.11 -14.17 -8.57
N SER A 148 1.05 -13.47 -8.19
CA SER A 148 -0.13 -14.07 -7.60
C SER A 148 -1.28 -13.98 -8.60
N VAL A 149 -1.69 -15.12 -9.16
CA VAL A 149 -2.71 -15.17 -10.23
C VAL A 149 -4.10 -14.94 -9.62
N ARG A 150 -4.93 -14.16 -10.30
CA ARG A 150 -6.35 -13.96 -10.01
C ARG A 150 -7.19 -14.48 -11.18
N ASP A 151 -8.35 -15.04 -10.87
CA ASP A 151 -9.31 -15.46 -11.90
C ASP A 151 -10.04 -14.27 -12.53
N ASP A 152 -10.96 -14.55 -13.45
CA ASP A 152 -11.73 -13.54 -14.20
C ASP A 152 -12.63 -12.67 -13.30
N PHE A 153 -12.94 -13.12 -12.08
CA PHE A 153 -13.68 -12.36 -11.07
C PHE A 153 -12.75 -11.66 -10.08
N GLY A 154 -11.43 -11.72 -10.31
CA GLY A 154 -10.41 -11.17 -9.43
C GLY A 154 -10.16 -11.97 -8.15
N GLN A 155 -10.67 -13.20 -8.05
CA GLN A 155 -10.53 -14.04 -6.86
C GLN A 155 -9.21 -14.80 -6.84
N TRP A 156 -8.78 -15.19 -5.64
CA TRP A 156 -7.56 -15.98 -5.43
C TRP A 156 -7.88 -17.45 -5.22
N ASP A 157 -7.29 -18.33 -6.03
CA ASP A 157 -7.32 -19.79 -5.87
C ASP A 157 -5.91 -20.35 -5.70
N GLU A 158 -5.70 -21.14 -4.64
CA GLU A 158 -4.44 -21.81 -4.31
C GLU A 158 -3.93 -22.73 -5.44
N LYS A 159 -4.84 -23.39 -6.17
CA LYS A 159 -4.51 -24.37 -7.21
C LYS A 159 -3.97 -23.73 -8.48
N ASN A 160 -4.34 -22.47 -8.71
CA ASN A 160 -3.91 -21.69 -9.86
C ASN A 160 -2.56 -21.00 -9.64
N GLN A 161 -2.04 -21.04 -8.40
CA GLN A 161 -0.77 -20.43 -8.06
C GLN A 161 0.41 -21.27 -8.55
N ARG A 162 1.46 -20.60 -9.02
CA ARG A 162 2.58 -21.24 -9.70
C ARG A 162 3.81 -21.31 -8.80
N PRO A 163 4.55 -22.42 -8.80
CA PRO A 163 5.86 -22.45 -8.17
C PRO A 163 6.78 -21.38 -8.76
N GLU A 164 7.45 -20.63 -7.90
CA GLU A 164 8.46 -19.64 -8.25
C GLU A 164 9.83 -20.27 -7.95
N LEU A 165 10.46 -20.84 -8.97
CA LEU A 165 11.74 -21.54 -8.83
C LEU A 165 12.86 -20.58 -9.27
N PHE A 166 13.81 -20.33 -8.37
CA PHE A 166 14.86 -19.33 -8.57
C PHE A 166 14.25 -17.94 -8.85
N ASP A 167 14.78 -17.24 -9.84
CA ASP A 167 14.30 -15.94 -10.28
C ASP A 167 13.37 -16.05 -11.51
N ILE A 168 12.84 -17.24 -11.83
CA ILE A 168 11.99 -17.44 -13.02
C ILE A 168 10.53 -17.18 -12.66
N LEU A 169 9.95 -16.12 -13.22
CA LEU A 169 8.55 -15.71 -13.01
C LEU A 169 7.68 -16.10 -14.21
N ASN A 170 6.55 -16.76 -13.94
CA ASN A 170 5.61 -17.20 -14.97
C ASN A 170 4.32 -16.37 -14.92
N GLY A 171 4.24 -15.37 -15.80
CA GLY A 171 3.11 -14.45 -15.97
C GLY A 171 2.06 -14.89 -16.99
N LYS A 172 2.18 -16.09 -17.61
CA LYS A 172 1.22 -16.54 -18.64
C LYS A 172 -0.20 -16.59 -18.11
N ILE A 173 -1.14 -15.78 -18.58
CA ILE A 173 -2.54 -15.79 -18.10
C ILE A 173 -3.52 -16.16 -19.20
N GLU A 174 -4.72 -16.60 -18.80
CA GLU A 174 -5.85 -16.77 -19.73
C GLU A 174 -6.61 -15.44 -19.89
N ASN A 175 -7.44 -15.33 -20.92
CA ASN A 175 -8.19 -14.11 -21.18
C ASN A 175 -9.22 -13.88 -20.07
N GLY A 176 -9.18 -12.70 -19.42
CA GLY A 176 -10.01 -12.36 -18.25
C GLY A 176 -9.23 -12.40 -16.93
N GLN A 177 -8.19 -13.23 -16.83
CA GLN A 177 -7.35 -13.31 -15.65
C GLN A 177 -6.44 -12.09 -15.53
N ASN A 178 -6.00 -11.82 -14.30
CA ASN A 178 -4.96 -10.83 -14.03
C ASN A 178 -3.97 -11.35 -12.99
N VAL A 179 -2.82 -10.68 -12.85
CA VAL A 179 -1.80 -11.03 -11.87
C VAL A 179 -1.57 -9.88 -10.91
N ARG A 180 -1.52 -10.20 -9.62
CA ARG A 180 -1.03 -9.30 -8.57
C ARG A 180 0.47 -9.51 -8.43
N VAL A 181 1.23 -8.43 -8.57
CA VAL A 181 2.70 -8.47 -8.60
C VAL A 181 3.26 -7.72 -7.40
N PHE A 182 4.19 -8.32 -6.66
CA PHE A 182 4.74 -7.73 -5.43
C PHE A 182 6.27 -7.60 -5.49
N PRO A 183 6.82 -6.55 -6.13
CA PRO A 183 8.27 -6.40 -6.34
C PRO A 183 9.10 -6.29 -5.05
N ILE A 184 8.46 -5.90 -3.95
CA ILE A 184 9.10 -5.73 -2.65
C ILE A 184 8.66 -6.79 -1.64
N SER A 185 8.10 -7.93 -2.09
CA SER A 185 7.54 -8.95 -1.19
C SER A 185 8.52 -9.46 -0.13
N ASN A 186 9.82 -9.47 -0.46
CA ASN A 186 10.93 -9.92 0.39
C ASN A 186 11.54 -8.82 1.28
N TRP A 187 11.05 -7.59 1.19
CA TRP A 187 11.55 -6.47 1.98
C TRP A 187 10.87 -6.47 3.36
N THR A 188 11.62 -6.11 4.40
CA THR A 188 11.06 -5.82 5.73
C THR A 188 10.70 -4.34 5.88
N GLU A 189 9.99 -3.99 6.96
CA GLU A 189 9.72 -2.59 7.28
C GLU A 189 11.03 -1.79 7.36
N LEU A 190 12.05 -2.38 8.00
CA LEU A 190 13.36 -1.77 8.13
C LEU A 190 14.08 -1.61 6.79
N ASP A 191 13.92 -2.55 5.85
CA ASP A 191 14.53 -2.45 4.52
C ASP A 191 13.92 -1.29 3.73
N VAL A 192 12.60 -1.13 3.78
CA VAL A 192 11.89 -0.02 3.12
C VAL A 192 12.37 1.32 3.68
N TRP A 193 12.38 1.47 5.00
CA TRP A 193 12.83 2.70 5.64
C TRP A 193 14.31 2.99 5.43
N SER A 194 15.17 1.98 5.52
CA SER A 194 16.62 2.12 5.27
C SER A 194 16.88 2.49 3.81
N TYR A 195 16.06 2.00 2.87
CA TYR A 195 16.16 2.39 1.47
C TYR A 195 15.69 3.83 1.24
N ILE A 196 14.58 4.24 1.87
CA ILE A 196 14.10 5.62 1.86
C ILE A 196 15.18 6.58 2.38
N GLU A 197 15.83 6.24 3.50
CA GLU A 197 16.96 6.99 4.07
C GLU A 197 18.13 7.08 3.09
N LYS A 198 18.61 5.93 2.59
CA LYS A 198 19.79 5.83 1.73
C LYS A 198 19.62 6.53 0.38
N GLU A 199 18.44 6.45 -0.20
CA GLU A 199 18.12 7.04 -1.51
C GLU A 199 17.53 8.45 -1.39
N HIS A 200 17.44 8.99 -0.17
CA HIS A 200 16.86 10.31 0.11
C HIS A 200 15.46 10.48 -0.51
N ILE A 201 14.62 9.45 -0.37
CA ILE A 201 13.27 9.46 -0.91
C ILE A 201 12.38 10.32 -0.02
N GLU A 202 11.80 11.38 -0.59
CA GLU A 202 10.77 12.15 0.11
C GLU A 202 9.53 11.29 0.40
N ILE A 203 8.90 11.53 1.55
CA ILE A 203 7.66 10.86 1.97
C ILE A 203 6.69 11.87 2.60
N PRO A 204 5.39 11.56 2.67
CA PRO A 204 4.39 12.43 3.28
C PRO A 204 4.73 12.81 4.72
N SER A 205 4.41 14.04 5.12
CA SER A 205 4.71 14.56 6.46
C SER A 205 4.00 13.80 7.58
N ILE A 206 2.91 13.08 7.27
CA ILE A 206 2.14 12.28 8.23
C ILE A 206 2.96 11.17 8.91
N TYR A 207 4.05 10.74 8.27
CA TYR A 207 4.97 9.74 8.80
C TYR A 207 5.92 10.28 9.88
N PHE A 208 6.08 11.60 9.96
CA PHE A 208 6.90 12.27 10.95
C PHE A 208 6.06 12.79 12.11
N SER A 209 6.72 13.01 13.24
CA SER A 209 6.13 13.56 14.45
C SER A 209 5.54 14.95 14.19
N HIS A 210 4.27 15.13 14.54
CA HIS A 210 3.56 16.39 14.45
C HIS A 210 2.50 16.49 15.54
N LYS A 211 2.09 17.72 15.85
CA LYS A 211 0.96 17.97 16.74
C LYS A 211 -0.34 17.73 15.99
N ARG A 212 -1.22 16.88 16.53
CA ARG A 212 -2.52 16.57 15.93
C ARG A 212 -3.60 16.51 17.00
N LYS A 213 -4.80 16.97 16.65
CA LYS A 213 -6.01 16.71 17.43
C LYS A 213 -6.37 15.24 17.32
N VAL A 214 -6.50 14.58 18.46
CA VAL A 214 -6.76 13.15 18.57
C VAL A 214 -7.71 12.88 19.73
N PHE A 215 -8.21 11.66 19.81
CA PHE A 215 -8.93 11.16 20.98
C PHE A 215 -8.54 9.70 21.25
N LEU A 216 -8.71 9.25 22.49
CA LEU A 216 -8.40 7.88 22.89
C LEU A 216 -9.65 7.01 22.83
N ARG A 217 -9.53 5.86 22.17
CA ARG A 217 -10.56 4.81 22.16
C ARG A 217 -9.88 3.45 22.12
N ASP A 218 -10.28 2.55 23.01
CA ASP A 218 -9.76 1.18 23.13
C ASP A 218 -8.21 1.11 23.26
N GLY A 219 -7.63 2.10 23.94
CA GLY A 219 -6.16 2.21 24.10
C GLY A 219 -5.42 2.61 22.82
N LEU A 220 -6.12 3.08 21.80
CA LEU A 220 -5.56 3.57 20.54
C LEU A 220 -5.79 5.08 20.41
N ILE A 221 -4.88 5.73 19.69
CA ILE A 221 -4.93 7.17 19.41
C ILE A 221 -5.57 7.38 18.04
N TRP A 222 -6.80 7.89 18.02
CA TRP A 222 -7.58 8.10 16.81
C TRP A 222 -7.44 9.53 16.31
N SER A 223 -7.44 9.73 14.99
CA SER A 223 -7.45 11.06 14.40
C SER A 223 -8.80 11.73 14.61
N HIS A 224 -8.82 12.96 15.14
CA HIS A 224 -10.02 13.78 15.08
C HIS A 224 -10.20 14.29 13.64
N SER A 225 -11.25 13.83 12.96
CA SER A 225 -11.58 14.26 11.60
C SER A 225 -13.09 14.10 11.32
N PRO A 226 -13.65 14.79 10.32
CA PRO A 226 -15.07 14.64 9.95
C PRO A 226 -15.48 13.23 9.52
N PHE A 227 -14.51 12.39 9.15
CA PHE A 227 -14.73 11.04 8.62
C PHE A 227 -14.57 9.94 9.67
N VAL A 228 -14.11 10.30 10.86
CA VAL A 228 -13.93 9.38 11.98
C VAL A 228 -15.07 9.61 12.95
N TYR A 229 -15.90 8.58 13.16
CA TYR A 229 -16.94 8.62 14.18
C TYR A 229 -16.32 8.91 15.55
N GLN A 230 -16.88 9.84 16.31
CA GLN A 230 -16.46 10.24 17.65
C GLN A 230 -17.68 10.28 18.58
N GLU A 231 -17.60 9.62 19.73
CA GLU A 231 -18.66 9.66 20.76
C GLU A 231 -18.62 11.00 21.52
N GLU A 232 -19.74 11.36 22.16
CA GLU A 232 -19.83 12.62 22.93
C GLU A 232 -18.89 12.65 24.15
N ASP A 233 -18.57 11.49 24.73
CA ASP A 233 -17.69 11.36 25.90
C ASP A 233 -16.19 11.27 25.54
N GLU A 234 -15.87 11.11 24.26
CA GLU A 234 -14.48 11.06 23.77
C GLU A 234 -13.89 12.48 23.68
N GLN A 235 -12.99 12.78 24.61
CA GLN A 235 -12.37 14.09 24.69
C GLN A 235 -11.29 14.27 23.62
N ILE A 236 -11.37 15.41 22.92
CA ILE A 236 -10.35 15.83 21.96
C ILE A 236 -9.18 16.45 22.73
N GLU A 237 -7.99 15.98 22.44
CA GLU A 237 -6.73 16.51 22.96
C GLU A 237 -5.70 16.66 21.84
N GLU A 238 -4.70 17.51 22.06
CA GLU A 238 -3.58 17.67 21.13
C GLU A 238 -2.41 16.81 21.62
N ARG A 239 -1.96 15.87 20.80
CA ARG A 239 -0.79 15.02 21.08
C ARG A 239 0.27 15.18 20.00
N ILE A 240 1.50 14.88 20.37
CA ILE A 240 2.63 14.75 19.44
C ILE A 240 2.67 13.29 18.97
N VAL A 241 2.34 13.07 17.69
CA VAL A 241 2.13 11.74 17.14
C VAL A 241 2.67 11.63 15.72
N ARG A 242 2.83 10.39 15.25
CA ARG A 242 3.07 10.06 13.84
C ARG A 242 2.28 8.82 13.44
N PHE A 243 2.29 8.49 12.15
CA PHE A 243 1.64 7.29 11.62
C PHE A 243 2.67 6.34 11.01
N ARG A 244 2.73 5.10 11.50
CA ARG A 244 3.65 4.06 10.96
C ARG A 244 3.13 3.44 9.68
N THR A 245 1.82 3.24 9.61
CA THR A 245 1.09 2.86 8.38
C THR A 245 0.09 3.95 8.07
N VAL A 246 -0.21 4.13 6.79
CA VAL A 246 -1.16 5.16 6.34
C VAL A 246 -2.16 4.52 5.37
N GLY A 247 -3.44 4.71 5.66
CA GLY A 247 -4.58 4.45 4.78
C GLY A 247 -5.68 5.41 5.20
N ASP A 248 -6.93 4.96 5.33
CA ASP A 248 -8.00 5.84 5.79
C ASP A 248 -7.79 6.33 7.22
N MET A 249 -8.13 7.59 7.48
CA MET A 249 -8.19 8.16 8.82
C MET A 249 -9.15 7.39 9.74
N SER A 250 -10.21 6.80 9.18
CA SER A 250 -11.21 5.99 9.88
C SER A 250 -10.72 4.64 10.39
N CYS A 251 -9.52 4.19 10.00
CA CYS A 251 -8.99 2.89 10.44
C CYS A 251 -7.49 2.86 10.75
N THR A 252 -6.86 4.03 10.85
CA THR A 252 -5.44 4.16 11.13
C THR A 252 -5.23 4.88 12.47
N ALA A 253 -4.68 4.18 13.46
CA ALA A 253 -4.31 4.80 14.73
C ALA A 253 -2.92 5.45 14.63
N ALA A 254 -2.76 6.56 15.35
CA ALA A 254 -1.49 7.22 15.52
C ALA A 254 -0.65 6.53 16.60
N VAL A 255 0.65 6.80 16.61
CA VAL A 255 1.57 6.42 17.69
C VAL A 255 2.23 7.67 18.27
N GLU A 256 2.40 7.71 19.59
CA GLU A 256 3.23 8.74 20.23
C GLU A 256 4.69 8.51 19.84
N SER A 257 5.30 9.55 19.29
CA SER A 257 6.68 9.52 18.83
C SER A 257 7.16 10.94 18.61
N TYR A 258 8.45 11.15 18.87
CA TYR A 258 9.13 12.42 18.62
C TYR A 258 10.01 12.39 17.37
N ALA A 259 9.97 11.31 16.59
CA ALA A 259 10.76 11.16 15.36
C ALA A 259 10.26 12.13 14.28
N ALA A 260 10.97 13.22 14.09
CA ALA A 260 10.72 14.28 13.12
C ALA A 260 11.55 14.10 11.83
N THR A 261 12.55 13.23 11.81
CA THR A 261 13.36 12.92 10.63
C THR A 261 13.34 11.44 10.24
N ILE A 262 13.79 11.12 9.02
CA ILE A 262 13.87 9.74 8.55
C ILE A 262 14.84 8.93 9.42
N GLU A 263 15.98 9.51 9.79
CA GLU A 263 16.99 8.89 10.65
C GLU A 263 16.41 8.52 12.02
N GLU A 264 15.61 9.42 12.60
CA GLU A 264 14.92 9.18 13.87
C GLU A 264 13.85 8.08 13.74
N VAL A 265 13.09 8.07 12.64
CA VAL A 265 12.11 7.00 12.37
C VAL A 265 12.80 5.64 12.22
N VAL A 266 13.89 5.58 11.46
CA VAL A 266 14.70 4.37 11.29
C VAL A 266 15.27 3.92 12.64
N GLY A 267 15.77 4.85 13.46
CA GLY A 267 16.26 4.58 14.81
C GLY A 267 15.19 3.97 15.73
N GLU A 268 13.98 4.52 15.72
CA GLU A 268 12.84 3.97 16.45
C GLU A 268 12.49 2.56 15.97
N ILE A 269 12.44 2.32 14.66
CA ILE A 269 12.07 1.01 14.09
C ILE A 269 13.10 -0.06 14.47
N ARG A 270 14.40 0.27 14.46
CA ARG A 270 15.48 -0.66 14.86
C ARG A 270 15.37 -1.11 16.32
N THR A 271 14.76 -0.29 17.19
CA THR A 271 14.62 -0.56 18.63
C THR A 271 13.23 -1.03 19.03
N SER A 272 12.25 -0.90 18.15
CA SER A 272 10.86 -1.27 18.41
C SER A 272 10.65 -2.78 18.31
N THR A 273 9.84 -3.32 19.23
CA THR A 273 9.31 -4.70 19.15
C THR A 273 7.87 -4.74 18.63
N ILE A 274 7.29 -3.58 18.31
CA ILE A 274 5.90 -3.44 17.84
C ILE A 274 5.88 -3.55 16.33
N SER A 275 5.02 -4.43 15.79
CA SER A 275 4.83 -4.58 14.35
C SER A 275 4.25 -3.32 13.70
N GLU A 276 4.63 -3.06 12.45
CA GLU A 276 4.18 -1.90 11.68
C GLU A 276 2.65 -1.73 11.67
N ARG A 277 1.93 -2.82 11.39
CA ARG A 277 0.47 -2.86 11.31
C ARG A 277 -0.23 -2.99 12.66
N GLY A 278 0.50 -3.03 13.78
CA GLY A 278 -0.10 -3.12 15.13
C GLY A 278 -1.03 -1.96 15.49
N ALA A 279 -0.91 -0.83 14.78
CA ALA A 279 -1.76 0.35 14.92
C ALA A 279 -2.94 0.41 13.93
N ARG A 280 -3.11 -0.58 13.03
CA ARG A 280 -4.30 -0.67 12.16
C ARG A 280 -5.47 -1.20 12.96
N ILE A 281 -6.55 -0.42 13.00
CA ILE A 281 -7.75 -0.78 13.77
C ILE A 281 -8.50 -1.93 13.07
N ASP A 282 -8.55 -1.92 11.74
CA ASP A 282 -9.29 -2.93 10.98
C ASP A 282 -8.70 -4.34 11.12
N ASP A 283 -7.37 -4.44 11.24
CA ASP A 283 -6.68 -5.72 11.42
C ASP A 283 -7.04 -6.37 12.78
N LYS A 284 -7.40 -5.56 13.78
CA LYS A 284 -7.81 -6.04 15.12
C LYS A 284 -9.25 -6.55 15.18
N ARG A 285 -10.09 -6.25 14.18
CA ARG A 285 -11.51 -6.66 14.22
C ARG A 285 -11.71 -8.15 13.93
N SER A 286 -10.83 -8.77 13.16
CA SER A 286 -10.81 -10.22 12.96
C SER A 286 -9.54 -10.65 12.22
N GLU A 287 -8.76 -11.56 12.81
CA GLU A 287 -7.62 -12.21 12.11
C GLU A 287 -8.05 -12.91 10.81
N ALA A 288 -9.33 -13.32 10.68
CA ALA A 288 -9.87 -13.94 9.46
C ALA A 288 -10.26 -12.93 8.37
N ALA A 289 -10.30 -11.62 8.67
CA ALA A 289 -10.76 -10.61 7.72
C ALA A 289 -9.80 -10.48 6.53
N MET A 290 -8.49 -10.59 6.75
CA MET A 290 -7.50 -10.40 5.69
C MET A 290 -7.40 -11.60 4.75
N GLU A 291 -7.49 -12.82 5.27
CA GLU A 291 -7.55 -14.03 4.44
C GLU A 291 -8.80 -14.02 3.54
N LYS A 292 -9.95 -13.58 4.09
CA LYS A 292 -11.19 -13.42 3.32
C LYS A 292 -11.06 -12.33 2.25
N ARG A 293 -10.46 -11.19 2.56
CA ARG A 293 -10.20 -10.10 1.61
C ARG A 293 -9.26 -10.53 0.48
N LYS A 294 -8.26 -11.36 0.77
CA LYS A 294 -7.38 -11.96 -0.25
C LYS A 294 -8.18 -12.81 -1.23
N GLN A 295 -9.05 -13.69 -0.73
CA GLN A 295 -9.93 -14.50 -1.57
C GLN A 295 -10.87 -13.64 -2.44
N GLN A 296 -11.25 -12.46 -1.94
CA GLN A 296 -12.11 -11.50 -2.63
C GLN A 296 -11.36 -10.53 -3.57
N GLY A 297 -10.02 -10.63 -3.70
CA GLY A 297 -9.25 -9.83 -4.66
C GLY A 297 -8.70 -8.49 -4.16
N TYR A 298 -8.76 -8.23 -2.85
CA TYR A 298 -8.33 -6.95 -2.24
C TYR A 298 -6.85 -6.62 -2.46
N PHE A 299 -5.99 -7.64 -2.50
CA PHE A 299 -4.59 -7.53 -2.91
C PHE A 299 -4.21 -8.73 -3.76
#